data_AF-A0A9W7AQY0-F1
#
_entry.id   AF-A0A9W7AQY0-F1
#
_cell.length_a   1.000
_cell.length_b   1.000
_cell.length_c   1.000
_cell.angle_alpha   90.00
_cell.angle_beta   90.00
_cell.angle_gamma   90.00
#
_symmetry.space_group_name_H-M   'P 1'
#
loop_
_entity.id
_entity.type
_entity.pdbx_description
1 polymer ?
#
loop_
_entity_poly.entity_id
_entity_poly.type
_entity_poly.pdbx_seq_one_letter_code
_entity_poly.pdbx_strand_id
1 'polypeptide(L)'
;MSASIVDIIIDKDKACAGETLSGTICPCLTNASIFLDPHAKITLSFMGREYCAVKFTEAETEGVPGKQEFEEKTVYETRDIINVKQPLEISASNKAAFPFSFSLPQSIPSSFVLSDTNKLEYSITLFVNGKIIGKLKGIEIRGARVTNTNLDAKRFAQPRTEGVKFCSCFSYGSGEITFGGCATSNTPKGDDIMVGYACKNNSNIDLSQITVELRELVYTKAQGHKDTKMTVIASEEINTGSEKLKSALPTNTTVEYDSINKQLFQMLNDDSNAQFAISTEKAVPDYAGRLLKISHTIKITVKTPTKYSPNPSAKIPCCIITTGAVQPIQHNFLHSSYSVDTNGTESINAALKIKRHDTQSSDSSDSSEASMESLKFEYDVQGLKKMRDVILSKSSSSSSSSGSEIVEIVDSDDVSIDDTVVVMQKNVKAAEAILIPLPPIVDHELVPKLDKSSYDDLSILRTWGNEHPHVLKNLTPLQTDSMVLKIKNTMERPEAGEILAKAMGPYFTCKHVMALLAYRESYEKTDMVNRVAGMVGDPENKGEIIAALTKYELLVCGEALKLGIYAEE
;
A
#
# COMPACT_ATOMS: atom_id res chain seq x y z
N MET A 1 -32.35 7.49 28.03
CA MET A 1 -31.79 6.29 27.36
C MET A 1 -32.97 5.44 26.92
N SER A 2 -33.21 5.29 25.61
CA SER A 2 -34.19 4.32 25.13
C SER A 2 -33.65 2.92 25.39
N ALA A 3 -34.37 2.09 26.14
CA ALA A 3 -33.98 0.70 26.35
C ALA A 3 -33.80 0.01 24.99
N SER A 4 -32.66 -0.67 24.80
CA SER A 4 -32.44 -1.42 23.56
C SER A 4 -33.51 -2.50 23.45
N ILE A 5 -34.20 -2.55 22.31
CA ILE A 5 -35.26 -3.52 22.04
C ILE A 5 -34.64 -4.90 21.72
N VAL A 6 -33.36 -4.93 21.39
CA VAL A 6 -32.63 -6.09 20.88
C VAL A 6 -31.17 -6.00 21.30
N ASP A 7 -30.58 -7.14 21.63
CA ASP A 7 -29.14 -7.29 21.82
C ASP A 7 -28.51 -7.89 20.56
N ILE A 8 -27.45 -7.26 20.07
CA ILE A 8 -26.65 -7.75 18.95
C ILE A 8 -25.32 -8.19 19.54
N ILE A 9 -25.04 -9.49 19.50
CA ILE A 9 -23.84 -10.10 20.05
C ILE A 9 -22.97 -10.53 18.86
N ILE A 10 -21.73 -10.05 18.80
CA ILE A 10 -20.74 -10.47 17.80
C ILE A 10 -19.80 -11.50 18.41
N ASP A 11 -19.39 -12.48 17.62
CA ASP A 11 -18.51 -13.55 18.09
C ASP A 11 -17.09 -13.04 18.40
N LYS A 12 -16.68 -11.97 17.70
CA LYS A 12 -15.42 -11.26 17.90
C LYS A 12 -15.67 -9.76 17.94
N ASP A 13 -15.08 -9.08 18.90
CA ASP A 13 -15.08 -7.62 19.03
C ASP A 13 -14.19 -6.91 17.99
N LYS A 14 -13.26 -7.66 17.40
CA LYS A 14 -12.34 -7.22 16.34
C LYS A 14 -12.45 -8.10 15.10
N ALA A 15 -12.44 -7.49 13.93
CA ALA A 15 -12.43 -8.20 12.65
C ALA A 15 -11.43 -7.56 11.67
N CYS A 16 -10.80 -8.38 10.83
CA CYS A 16 -9.96 -7.88 9.75
C CYS A 16 -10.77 -7.73 8.45
N ALA A 17 -10.34 -6.82 7.56
CA ALA A 17 -10.90 -6.77 6.21
C ALA A 17 -10.73 -8.11 5.48
N GLY A 18 -11.73 -8.52 4.71
CA GLY A 18 -11.78 -9.84 4.07
C GLY A 18 -12.28 -10.97 4.98
N GLU A 19 -12.34 -10.78 6.31
CA GLU A 19 -12.87 -11.80 7.21
C GLU A 19 -14.40 -11.85 7.20
N THR A 20 -14.93 -12.95 7.74
CA THR A 20 -16.36 -13.09 8.00
C THR A 20 -16.67 -12.65 9.42
N LEU A 21 -17.48 -11.59 9.56
CA LEU A 21 -18.00 -11.11 10.83
C LEU A 21 -19.33 -11.82 11.13
N SER A 22 -19.37 -12.61 12.19
CA SER A 22 -20.52 -13.42 12.61
C SER A 22 -21.00 -13.02 14.01
N GLY A 23 -22.25 -13.36 14.29
CA GLY A 23 -22.86 -13.09 15.58
C GLY A 23 -24.31 -13.57 15.64
N THR A 24 -24.97 -13.18 16.72
CA THR A 24 -26.36 -13.53 17.02
C THR A 24 -27.15 -12.30 17.47
N ILE A 25 -28.41 -12.23 17.05
CA ILE A 25 -29.36 -11.21 17.47
C ILE A 25 -30.34 -11.84 18.44
N CYS A 26 -30.45 -11.27 19.63
CA CYS A 26 -31.33 -11.72 20.71
C CYS A 26 -32.41 -10.66 20.96
N PRO A 27 -33.67 -10.88 20.54
CA PRO A 27 -34.76 -9.96 20.85
C PRO A 27 -35.02 -9.90 22.36
N CYS A 28 -35.25 -8.71 22.91
CA CYS A 28 -35.75 -8.60 24.27
C CYS A 28 -37.20 -9.14 24.32
N LEU A 29 -37.50 -10.01 25.30
CA LEU A 29 -38.81 -10.67 25.45
C LEU A 29 -40.00 -9.70 25.47
N THR A 30 -39.79 -8.48 25.93
CA THR A 30 -40.82 -7.43 26.01
C THR A 30 -41.33 -6.93 24.66
N ASN A 31 -40.60 -7.19 23.57
CA ASN A 31 -40.91 -6.71 22.22
C ASN A 31 -40.85 -7.83 21.16
N ALA A 32 -40.94 -9.09 21.58
CA ALA A 32 -40.84 -10.24 20.68
C ALA A 32 -41.93 -10.26 19.59
N SER A 33 -43.07 -9.58 19.81
CA SER A 33 -44.17 -9.51 18.83
C SER A 33 -43.77 -8.93 17.48
N ILE A 34 -42.79 -8.01 17.44
CA ILE A 34 -42.27 -7.43 16.19
C ILE A 34 -41.56 -8.50 15.33
N PHE A 35 -40.95 -9.50 15.96
CA PHE A 35 -40.26 -10.61 15.30
C PHE A 35 -41.18 -11.77 14.93
N LEU A 36 -42.41 -11.79 15.47
CA LEU A 36 -43.42 -12.80 15.19
C LEU A 36 -44.33 -12.41 14.01
N ASP A 37 -44.26 -11.17 13.54
CA ASP A 37 -45.01 -10.73 12.35
C ASP A 37 -44.41 -11.36 11.09
N PRO A 38 -45.13 -12.26 10.37
CA PRO A 38 -44.64 -12.90 9.15
C PRO A 38 -44.40 -11.91 8.00
N HIS A 39 -44.93 -10.69 8.10
CA HIS A 39 -44.72 -9.62 7.12
C HIS A 39 -43.56 -8.68 7.50
N ALA A 40 -42.96 -8.85 8.69
CA ALA A 40 -41.84 -8.04 9.11
C ALA A 40 -40.61 -8.29 8.24
N LYS A 41 -40.17 -7.25 7.54
CA LYS A 41 -38.90 -7.26 6.81
C LYS A 41 -37.78 -6.88 7.76
N ILE A 42 -37.02 -7.89 8.19
CA ILE A 42 -35.84 -7.68 9.03
C ILE A 42 -34.60 -7.59 8.16
N THR A 43 -33.84 -6.52 8.32
CA THR A 43 -32.60 -6.30 7.61
C THR A 43 -31.52 -5.90 8.59
N LEU A 44 -30.41 -6.64 8.56
CA LEU A 44 -29.20 -6.27 9.26
C LEU A 44 -28.31 -5.47 8.31
N SER A 45 -27.70 -4.40 8.80
CA SER A 45 -26.82 -3.55 8.01
C SER A 45 -25.50 -3.36 8.72
N PHE A 46 -24.41 -3.79 8.09
CA PHE A 46 -23.06 -3.44 8.48
C PHE A 46 -22.66 -2.15 7.77
N MET A 47 -22.38 -1.11 8.55
CA MET A 47 -22.10 0.24 8.06
C MET A 47 -20.76 0.73 8.58
N GLY A 48 -19.87 1.17 7.70
CA GLY A 48 -18.67 1.93 8.04
C GLY A 48 -18.86 3.39 7.65
N ARG A 49 -18.58 4.31 8.57
CA ARG A 49 -18.83 5.75 8.39
C ARG A 49 -17.63 6.59 8.75
N GLU A 50 -17.32 7.50 7.85
CA GLU A 50 -16.37 8.58 8.04
C GLU A 50 -17.13 9.79 8.60
N TYR A 51 -16.75 10.22 9.80
CA TYR A 51 -17.29 11.38 10.48
C TYR A 51 -16.23 12.48 10.48
N CYS A 52 -16.60 13.68 10.06
CA CYS A 52 -15.70 14.82 10.02
C CYS A 52 -16.39 16.07 10.56
N ALA A 53 -15.66 16.87 11.33
CA ALA A 53 -16.06 18.21 11.71
C ALA A 53 -14.93 19.20 11.46
N VAL A 54 -15.28 20.37 10.93
CA VAL A 54 -14.35 21.46 10.65
C VAL A 54 -14.78 22.69 11.44
N LYS A 55 -13.87 23.22 12.26
CA LYS A 55 -14.02 24.50 12.95
C LYS A 55 -13.52 25.62 12.04
N PHE A 56 -14.26 26.71 11.94
CA PHE A 56 -13.87 27.89 11.18
C PHE A 56 -14.40 29.15 11.85
N THR A 57 -13.81 30.29 11.51
CA THR A 57 -14.25 31.59 12.02
C THR A 57 -14.95 32.34 10.90
N GLU A 58 -16.17 32.80 11.15
CA GLU A 58 -16.93 33.64 10.23
C GLU A 58 -17.01 35.06 10.78
N ALA A 59 -16.72 36.05 9.95
CA ALA A 59 -16.88 37.45 10.33
C ALA A 59 -18.36 37.80 10.25
N GLU A 60 -18.97 38.09 11.40
CA GLU A 60 -20.33 38.64 11.42
C GLU A 60 -20.25 40.13 11.13
N THR A 61 -20.95 40.54 10.07
CA THR A 61 -21.11 41.96 9.76
C THR A 61 -22.30 42.47 10.57
N GLU A 62 -22.07 42.79 11.84
CA GLU A 62 -23.05 43.61 12.58
C GLU A 62 -23.20 44.92 11.79
N GLY A 63 -24.43 45.41 11.62
CA GLY A 63 -24.75 46.61 10.82
C GLY A 63 -24.13 47.93 11.34
N VAL A 64 -23.15 47.86 12.24
CA VAL A 64 -22.37 48.97 12.75
C VAL A 64 -21.05 49.06 11.97
N PRO A 65 -20.84 50.13 11.19
CA PRO A 65 -19.58 50.34 10.48
C PRO A 65 -18.39 50.34 11.43
N GLY A 66 -17.42 49.43 11.21
CA GLY A 66 -16.13 49.42 11.93
C GLY A 66 -15.98 48.41 13.06
N LYS A 67 -17.02 47.62 13.39
CA LYS A 67 -16.91 46.51 14.35
C LYS A 67 -17.05 45.17 13.62
N GLN A 68 -15.97 44.41 13.53
CA GLN A 68 -16.01 43.02 13.04
C GLN A 68 -16.00 42.11 14.26
N GLU A 69 -17.09 41.38 14.48
CA GLU A 69 -17.11 40.27 15.42
C GLU A 69 -16.82 38.97 14.67
N PHE A 70 -16.10 38.07 15.31
CA PHE A 70 -15.70 36.80 14.75
C PHE A 70 -16.36 35.69 15.56
N GLU A 71 -17.25 34.92 14.93
CA GLU A 71 -17.89 33.77 15.57
C GLU A 71 -17.18 32.48 15.15
N GLU A 72 -16.83 31.62 16.12
CA GLU A 72 -16.33 30.27 15.83
C GLU A 72 -17.51 29.34 15.53
N LYS A 73 -17.59 28.83 14.31
CA LYS A 73 -18.60 27.88 13.86
C LYS A 73 -17.98 26.51 13.63
N THR A 74 -18.79 25.46 13.77
CA THR A 74 -18.40 24.08 13.45
C THR A 74 -19.40 23.46 12.49
N VAL A 75 -18.92 22.98 11.36
CA VAL A 75 -19.72 22.20 10.39
C VAL A 75 -19.37 20.73 10.47
N TYR A 76 -20.37 19.88 10.22
CA TYR A 76 -20.26 18.42 10.30
C TYR A 76 -20.62 17.79 8.96
N GLU A 77 -19.86 16.78 8.55
CA GLU A 77 -20.18 15.94 7.40
C GLU A 77 -19.97 14.47 7.77
N THR A 78 -20.85 13.60 7.27
CA THR A 78 -20.74 12.16 7.46
C THR A 78 -20.87 11.48 6.11
N ARG A 79 -20.04 10.46 5.88
CA ARG A 79 -20.06 9.67 4.65
C ARG A 79 -20.07 8.19 4.97
N ASP A 80 -20.97 7.46 4.33
CA ASP A 80 -20.93 5.99 4.32
C ASP A 80 -19.77 5.53 3.43
N ILE A 81 -18.83 4.77 4.00
CA ILE A 81 -17.72 4.12 3.31
C ILE A 81 -18.16 2.74 2.78
N ILE A 82 -18.95 2.03 3.59
CA ILE A 82 -19.52 0.74 3.27
C ILE A 82 -20.91 0.63 3.89
N ASN A 83 -21.83 -0.01 3.17
CA ASN A 83 -23.16 -0.34 3.65
C ASN A 83 -23.57 -1.70 3.07
N VAL A 84 -23.27 -2.78 3.80
CA VAL A 84 -23.70 -4.13 3.44
C VAL A 84 -25.00 -4.41 4.15
N LYS A 85 -26.04 -4.78 3.40
CA LYS A 85 -27.35 -5.14 3.95
C LYS A 85 -27.58 -6.63 3.74
N GLN A 86 -27.97 -7.31 4.80
CA GLN A 86 -28.34 -8.73 4.80
C GLN A 86 -29.79 -8.85 5.28
N PRO A 87 -30.74 -9.31 4.45
CA PRO A 87 -32.04 -9.69 4.94
C PRO A 87 -31.89 -10.89 5.88
N LEU A 88 -32.60 -10.88 7.01
CA LEU A 88 -32.65 -12.00 7.94
C LEU A 88 -33.91 -12.80 7.70
N GLU A 89 -33.76 -14.08 7.40
CA GLU A 89 -34.89 -14.99 7.28
C GLU A 89 -35.36 -15.42 8.67
N ILE A 90 -36.54 -14.96 9.07
CA ILE A 90 -37.20 -15.43 10.29
C ILE A 90 -37.84 -16.79 9.95
N SER A 91 -37.13 -17.88 10.18
CA SER A 91 -37.76 -19.20 10.16
C SER A 91 -38.80 -19.26 11.29
N ALA A 92 -40.05 -19.65 11.00
CA ALA A 92 -41.19 -19.69 11.93
C ALA A 92 -41.01 -20.56 13.21
N SER A 93 -39.85 -21.17 13.39
CA SER A 93 -39.43 -21.75 14.66
C SER A 93 -39.28 -20.65 15.72
N ASN A 94 -39.84 -20.83 16.92
CA ASN A 94 -39.70 -19.97 18.11
C ASN A 94 -38.24 -19.84 18.61
N LYS A 95 -37.32 -19.42 17.76
CA LYS A 95 -35.91 -19.25 18.10
C LYS A 95 -35.78 -17.94 18.87
N ALA A 96 -35.18 -18.03 20.05
CA ALA A 96 -34.82 -16.88 20.88
C ALA A 96 -33.64 -16.06 20.29
N ALA A 97 -32.99 -16.56 19.24
CA ALA A 97 -31.76 -16.01 18.70
C ALA A 97 -31.68 -16.19 17.17
N PHE A 98 -31.26 -15.14 16.46
CA PHE A 98 -31.09 -15.14 15.01
C PHE A 98 -29.61 -14.97 14.65
N PRO A 99 -28.94 -16.02 14.12
CA PRO A 99 -27.55 -15.90 13.70
C PRO A 99 -27.43 -15.02 12.45
N PHE A 100 -26.31 -14.33 12.31
CA PHE A 100 -25.96 -13.57 11.12
C PHE A 100 -24.48 -13.74 10.76
N SER A 101 -24.14 -13.41 9.52
CA SER A 101 -22.77 -13.52 9.00
C SER A 101 -22.56 -12.59 7.81
N PHE A 102 -21.58 -11.69 7.92
CA PHE A 102 -21.16 -10.75 6.89
C PHE A 102 -19.78 -11.09 6.38
N SER A 103 -19.60 -11.22 5.06
CA SER A 103 -18.27 -11.18 4.46
C SER A 103 -17.82 -9.72 4.33
N LEU A 104 -16.76 -9.34 5.04
CA LEU A 104 -16.21 -8.00 4.98
C LEU A 104 -15.39 -7.83 3.68
N PRO A 105 -15.53 -6.72 2.93
CA PRO A 105 -14.68 -6.50 1.75
C PRO A 105 -13.21 -6.36 2.14
N GLN A 106 -12.31 -6.82 1.28
CA GLN A 106 -10.87 -6.76 1.52
C GLN A 106 -10.33 -5.32 1.56
N SER A 107 -10.99 -4.37 0.91
CA SER A 107 -10.55 -2.98 0.78
C SER A 107 -11.08 -2.03 1.85
N ILE A 108 -11.71 -2.53 2.91
CA ILE A 108 -12.23 -1.63 3.96
C ILE A 108 -11.07 -1.08 4.82
N PRO A 109 -11.09 0.22 5.14
CA PRO A 109 -10.08 0.84 5.98
C PRO A 109 -10.18 0.41 7.46
N SER A 110 -9.14 0.70 8.24
CA SER A 110 -9.15 0.45 9.69
C SER A 110 -9.99 1.48 10.43
N SER A 111 -10.59 1.06 11.54
CA SER A 111 -11.23 1.98 12.49
C SER A 111 -10.21 2.87 13.18
N PHE A 112 -10.55 4.14 13.39
CA PHE A 112 -9.74 5.04 14.21
C PHE A 112 -10.57 6.21 14.74
N VAL A 113 -10.07 6.79 15.83
CA VAL A 113 -10.63 8.00 16.45
C VAL A 113 -9.53 9.03 16.57
N LEU A 114 -9.67 10.16 15.86
CA LEU A 114 -8.77 11.30 15.99
C LEU A 114 -9.32 12.30 17.03
N SER A 115 -10.64 12.51 17.00
CA SER A 115 -11.41 13.23 18.02
C SER A 115 -12.83 12.67 18.08
N ASP A 116 -13.65 13.15 19.01
CA ASP A 116 -15.06 12.74 19.12
C ASP A 116 -15.86 12.95 17.82
N THR A 117 -15.42 13.92 17.01
CA THR A 117 -16.09 14.38 15.79
C THR A 117 -15.36 14.01 14.50
N ASN A 118 -14.10 13.58 14.58
CA ASN A 118 -13.27 13.15 13.45
C ASN A 118 -12.84 11.70 13.65
N LYS A 119 -13.52 10.78 12.99
CA LYS A 119 -13.31 9.34 13.18
C LYS A 119 -13.84 8.51 12.03
N LEU A 120 -13.35 7.27 11.95
CA LEU A 120 -13.88 6.22 11.10
C LEU A 120 -14.38 5.08 12.00
N GLU A 121 -15.70 4.87 12.00
CA GLU A 121 -16.37 3.94 12.90
C GLU A 121 -17.25 2.95 12.13
N TYR A 122 -17.29 1.70 12.59
CA TYR A 122 -18.16 0.65 12.05
C TYR A 122 -19.26 0.29 13.05
N SER A 123 -20.44 -0.02 12.51
CA SER A 123 -21.61 -0.38 13.30
C SER A 123 -22.48 -1.41 12.59
N ILE A 124 -23.16 -2.24 13.36
CA ILE A 124 -24.24 -3.10 12.88
C ILE A 124 -25.57 -2.50 13.32
N THR A 125 -26.47 -2.23 12.39
CA THR A 125 -27.79 -1.68 12.65
C THR A 125 -28.86 -2.66 12.20
N LEU A 126 -29.80 -2.99 13.09
CA LEU A 126 -30.95 -3.82 12.80
C LEU A 126 -32.15 -2.95 12.44
N PHE A 127 -32.73 -3.22 11.27
CA PHE A 127 -33.92 -2.58 10.77
C PHE A 127 -35.08 -3.57 10.73
N VAL A 128 -36.26 -3.14 11.19
CA VAL A 128 -37.52 -3.86 10.97
C VAL A 128 -38.49 -2.94 10.26
N ASN A 129 -38.96 -3.34 9.07
CA ASN A 129 -39.83 -2.52 8.23
C ASN A 129 -39.24 -1.12 7.97
N GLY A 130 -37.91 -1.04 7.83
CA GLY A 130 -37.18 0.21 7.59
C GLY A 130 -36.92 1.07 8.84
N LYS A 131 -37.45 0.71 10.01
CA LYS A 131 -37.20 1.42 11.28
C LYS A 131 -36.03 0.78 12.03
N ILE A 132 -35.16 1.60 12.63
CA ILE A 132 -34.05 1.12 13.46
C ILE A 132 -34.62 0.59 14.77
N ILE A 133 -34.36 -0.68 15.07
CA ILE A 133 -34.81 -1.33 16.32
C ILE A 133 -33.64 -1.65 17.26
N GLY A 134 -32.43 -1.81 16.70
CA GLY A 134 -31.22 -2.05 17.48
C GLY A 134 -29.97 -1.55 16.75
N LYS A 135 -28.93 -1.20 17.51
CA LYS A 135 -27.66 -0.74 16.94
C LYS A 135 -26.48 -1.09 17.84
N LEU A 136 -25.52 -1.83 17.29
CA LEU A 136 -24.20 -2.07 17.86
C LEU A 136 -23.20 -1.11 17.22
N LYS A 137 -22.49 -0.35 18.03
CA LYS A 137 -21.50 0.66 17.61
C LYS A 137 -20.08 0.24 18.01
N GLY A 138 -19.08 0.90 17.42
CA GLY A 138 -17.69 0.76 17.82
C GLY A 138 -17.05 -0.60 17.50
N ILE A 139 -17.46 -1.25 16.42
CA ILE A 139 -16.80 -2.50 15.98
C ILE A 139 -15.39 -2.15 15.48
N GLU A 140 -14.36 -2.72 16.10
CA GLU A 140 -12.97 -2.46 15.72
C GLU A 140 -12.64 -3.26 14.44
N ILE A 141 -12.59 -2.56 13.32
CA ILE A 141 -12.13 -3.13 12.05
C ILE A 141 -10.65 -2.84 11.85
N ARG A 142 -9.88 -3.88 11.54
CA ARG A 142 -8.49 -3.78 11.09
C ARG A 142 -8.49 -3.91 9.57
N GLY A 143 -8.33 -2.79 8.88
CA GLY A 143 -8.31 -2.76 7.43
C GLY A 143 -7.13 -3.56 6.89
N ALA A 144 -7.36 -4.33 5.83
CA ALA A 144 -6.27 -4.94 5.09
C ALA A 144 -5.72 -3.86 4.17
N ARG A 145 -4.52 -3.37 4.47
CA ARG A 145 -3.70 -2.79 3.41
C ARG A 145 -2.97 -3.95 2.76
N VAL A 146 -3.05 -4.02 1.43
CA VAL A 146 -2.27 -4.96 0.61
C VAL A 146 -0.81 -4.65 0.84
N THR A 147 -0.20 -5.30 1.83
CA THR A 147 1.24 -5.22 2.09
C THR A 147 1.95 -6.16 1.14
N ASN A 148 1.86 -5.88 -0.17
CA ASN A 148 2.95 -6.27 -1.08
C ASN A 148 4.19 -5.38 -0.86
N THR A 149 4.07 -4.39 0.03
CA THR A 149 5.16 -3.53 0.43
C THR A 149 6.01 -4.22 1.50
N ASN A 150 7.27 -4.45 1.17
CA ASN A 150 8.32 -4.84 2.10
C ASN A 150 8.27 -3.91 3.34
N LEU A 151 7.93 -4.47 4.51
CA LEU A 151 7.82 -3.73 5.78
C LEU A 151 9.16 -3.07 6.13
N ASP A 152 10.27 -3.72 5.77
CA ASP A 152 11.63 -3.28 6.05
C ASP A 152 12.19 -2.34 4.97
N ALA A 153 11.39 -1.97 3.95
CA ALA A 153 11.87 -1.05 2.93
C ALA A 153 12.18 0.31 3.55
N LYS A 154 13.43 0.77 3.37
CA LYS A 154 13.87 2.11 3.76
C LYS A 154 13.46 3.12 2.70
N ARG A 155 12.97 4.27 3.14
CA ARG A 155 12.80 5.47 2.32
C ARG A 155 13.88 6.47 2.64
N PHE A 156 14.48 7.04 1.61
CA PHE A 156 15.56 8.01 1.72
C PHE A 156 15.02 9.39 1.41
N ALA A 157 15.36 10.38 2.22
CA ALA A 157 15.26 11.77 1.81
C ALA A 157 16.44 12.10 0.89
N GLN A 158 16.18 12.96 -0.10
CA GLN A 158 17.26 13.53 -0.89
C GLN A 158 18.23 14.29 0.03
N PRO A 159 19.55 14.06 -0.08
CA PRO A 159 20.54 14.85 0.64
C PRO A 159 20.37 16.34 0.36
N ARG A 160 20.55 17.17 1.38
CA ARG A 160 20.49 18.62 1.29
C ARG A 160 21.78 19.23 1.80
N THR A 161 22.32 20.17 1.04
CA THR A 161 23.46 20.99 1.44
C THR A 161 22.95 22.38 1.80
N GLU A 162 23.24 22.82 3.02
CA GLU A 162 22.86 24.15 3.51
C GLU A 162 24.08 24.89 4.06
N GLY A 163 24.19 26.17 3.72
CA GLY A 163 25.23 27.05 4.22
C GLY A 163 24.97 27.47 5.66
N VAL A 164 25.99 27.37 6.51
CA VAL A 164 25.96 27.70 7.93
C VAL A 164 26.68 29.03 8.14
N LYS A 165 26.09 29.93 8.94
CA LYS A 165 26.61 31.26 9.23
C LYS A 165 26.77 31.48 10.72
N PHE A 166 27.99 31.78 11.15
CA PHE A 166 28.25 32.09 12.56
C PHE A 166 27.49 33.34 13.03
N CYS A 167 27.47 34.38 12.19
CA CYS A 167 26.81 35.65 12.45
C CYS A 167 26.21 36.20 11.14
N SER A 168 25.17 37.03 11.23
CA SER A 168 24.65 37.77 10.07
C SER A 168 25.69 38.72 9.45
N CYS A 169 26.69 39.14 10.21
CA CYS A 169 27.67 40.15 9.82
C CYS A 169 29.04 39.58 9.38
N PHE A 170 29.32 38.30 9.64
CA PHE A 170 30.63 37.69 9.37
C PHE A 170 30.46 36.34 8.68
N SER A 171 31.17 36.17 7.56
CA SER A 171 31.37 34.88 6.90
C SER A 171 32.52 34.07 7.53
N TYR A 172 33.22 34.60 8.55
CA TYR A 172 34.29 33.86 9.20
C TYR A 172 33.71 32.64 9.93
N GLY A 173 34.18 31.44 9.55
CA GLY A 173 33.61 30.17 10.01
C GLY A 173 32.38 29.68 9.23
N SER A 174 32.03 30.33 8.12
CA SER A 174 31.01 29.81 7.21
C SER A 174 31.50 28.56 6.50
N GLY A 175 30.62 27.59 6.38
CA GLY A 175 30.80 26.43 5.52
C GLY A 175 29.46 25.81 5.22
N GLU A 176 29.46 24.58 4.76
CA GLU A 176 28.23 23.89 4.37
C GLU A 176 28.06 22.62 5.19
N ILE A 177 26.82 22.33 5.57
CA ILE A 177 26.43 21.05 6.11
C ILE A 177 25.64 20.34 5.01
N THR A 178 26.12 19.16 4.60
CA THR A 178 25.33 18.23 3.77
C THR A 178 24.73 17.17 4.66
N PHE A 179 23.41 16.99 4.56
CA PHE A 179 22.63 16.16 5.46
C PHE A 179 21.67 15.26 4.67
N GLY A 180 21.54 14.00 5.09
CA GLY A 180 20.57 13.04 4.55
C GLY A 180 19.97 12.19 5.67
N GLY A 181 18.84 11.55 5.37
CA GLY A 181 18.17 10.66 6.31
C GLY A 181 17.42 9.55 5.62
N CYS A 182 17.21 8.46 6.34
CA CYS A 182 16.37 7.35 5.93
C CYS A 182 15.42 6.94 7.05
N ALA A 183 14.26 6.39 6.71
CA ALA A 183 13.31 5.86 7.67
C ALA A 183 12.65 4.60 7.13
N THR A 184 12.21 3.72 8.03
CA THR A 184 11.35 2.59 7.68
C THR A 184 10.08 3.11 7.00
N SER A 185 9.73 2.53 5.85
CA SER A 185 8.67 3.08 4.99
C SER A 185 7.27 2.76 5.48
N ASN A 186 7.06 1.55 6.00
CA ASN A 186 5.77 1.08 6.50
C ASN A 186 5.98 0.49 7.89
N THR A 187 5.37 1.09 8.90
CA THR A 187 5.52 0.67 10.30
C THR A 187 4.16 0.39 10.89
N PRO A 188 3.93 -0.79 11.47
CA PRO A 188 2.68 -1.06 12.17
C PRO A 188 2.51 -0.16 13.38
N LYS A 189 1.27 0.25 13.65
CA LYS A 189 0.94 1.06 14.82
C LYS A 189 1.31 0.31 16.09
N GLY A 190 2.17 0.93 16.90
CA GLY A 190 2.65 0.41 18.18
C GLY A 190 4.12 0.00 18.10
N ASP A 191 4.63 -0.22 16.89
CA ASP A 191 6.04 -0.49 16.65
C ASP A 191 6.80 0.84 16.51
N ASP A 192 8.13 0.76 16.49
CA ASP A 192 9.00 1.90 16.31
C ASP A 192 9.39 2.06 14.84
N ILE A 193 9.44 3.31 14.36
CA ILE A 193 10.05 3.62 13.07
C ILE A 193 11.55 3.72 13.28
N MET A 194 12.33 2.87 12.62
CA MET A 194 13.79 3.02 12.57
C MET A 194 14.17 4.16 11.64
N VAL A 195 14.89 5.15 12.17
CA VAL A 195 15.33 6.37 11.49
C VAL A 195 16.85 6.42 11.50
N GLY A 196 17.47 6.41 10.32
CA GLY A 196 18.89 6.64 10.13
C GLY A 196 19.17 8.07 9.66
N TYR A 197 20.34 8.59 9.99
CA TYR A 197 20.79 9.89 9.51
C TYR A 197 22.27 9.86 9.14
N ALA A 198 22.65 10.72 8.20
CA ALA A 198 24.04 10.91 7.82
C ALA A 198 24.29 12.40 7.59
N CYS A 199 25.41 12.90 8.11
CA CYS A 199 25.72 14.32 8.07
C CYS A 199 27.21 14.51 7.81
N LYS A 200 27.52 15.34 6.83
CA LYS A 200 28.87 15.82 6.52
C LYS A 200 28.93 17.31 6.82
N ASN A 201 29.70 17.68 7.84
CA ASN A 201 29.86 19.06 8.26
C ASN A 201 31.18 19.62 7.73
N ASN A 202 31.10 20.41 6.66
CA ASN A 202 32.24 21.15 6.10
C ASN A 202 32.31 22.59 6.64
N SER A 203 31.65 22.88 7.77
CA SER A 203 31.71 24.18 8.44
C SER A 203 32.60 24.13 9.69
N ASN A 204 32.99 25.30 10.20
CA ASN A 204 33.72 25.42 11.47
C ASN A 204 32.78 25.46 12.69
N ILE A 205 31.49 25.23 12.48
CA ILE A 205 30.46 25.29 13.52
C ILE A 205 30.10 23.86 13.90
N ASP A 206 30.33 23.49 15.16
CA ASP A 206 29.97 22.18 15.66
C ASP A 206 28.44 21.99 15.66
N LEU A 207 27.99 20.75 15.49
CA LEU A 207 26.58 20.41 15.66
C LEU A 207 26.26 20.37 17.15
N SER A 208 25.16 20.99 17.56
CA SER A 208 24.76 20.96 18.97
C SER A 208 23.84 19.77 19.28
N GLN A 209 22.92 19.48 18.37
CA GLN A 209 21.86 18.51 18.60
C GLN A 209 21.25 18.04 17.27
N ILE A 210 20.71 16.82 17.25
CA ILE A 210 19.85 16.33 16.17
C ILE A 210 18.47 16.05 16.77
N THR A 211 17.43 16.59 16.15
CA THR A 211 16.04 16.36 16.56
C THR A 211 15.34 15.55 15.48
N VAL A 212 14.70 14.45 15.89
CA VAL A 212 13.88 13.59 15.03
C VAL A 212 12.43 13.69 15.49
N GLU A 213 11.54 14.14 14.61
CA GLU A 213 10.12 14.33 14.92
C GLU A 213 9.25 13.46 14.00
N LEU A 214 8.35 12.68 14.58
CA LEU A 214 7.25 12.05 13.85
C LEU A 214 6.09 13.06 13.78
N ARG A 215 5.79 13.53 12.57
CA ARG A 215 4.73 14.50 12.31
C ARG A 215 3.54 13.82 11.65
N GLU A 216 2.35 14.04 12.20
CA GLU A 216 1.07 13.64 11.63
C GLU A 216 0.42 14.86 10.98
N LEU A 217 0.10 14.74 9.69
CA LEU A 217 -0.65 15.72 8.93
C LEU A 217 -2.07 15.21 8.75
N VAL A 218 -3.01 15.90 9.39
CA VAL A 218 -4.45 15.65 9.27
C VAL A 218 -5.06 16.73 8.39
N TYR A 219 -5.71 16.31 7.31
CA TYR A 219 -6.58 17.13 6.49
C TYR A 219 -8.03 16.74 6.73
N THR A 220 -8.88 17.71 7.04
CA THR A 220 -10.31 17.52 7.29
C THR A 220 -11.13 18.38 6.34
N LYS A 221 -12.27 17.86 5.86
CA LYS A 221 -13.18 18.55 4.95
C LYS A 221 -14.64 18.25 5.30
N ALA A 222 -15.44 19.30 5.49
CA ALA A 222 -16.88 19.20 5.74
C ALA A 222 -17.63 20.40 5.12
N GLN A 223 -18.70 20.13 4.37
CA GLN A 223 -19.61 21.13 3.79
C GLN A 223 -18.91 22.27 3.02
N GLY A 224 -17.82 21.96 2.32
CA GLY A 224 -17.03 22.94 1.57
C GLY A 224 -15.90 23.59 2.36
N HIS A 225 -15.96 23.56 3.69
CA HIS A 225 -14.87 24.01 4.57
C HIS A 225 -13.78 22.95 4.68
N LYS A 226 -12.55 23.41 4.96
CA LYS A 226 -11.35 22.57 5.05
C LYS A 226 -10.47 23.07 6.19
N ASP A 227 -9.80 22.14 6.86
CA ASP A 227 -8.75 22.45 7.82
C ASP A 227 -7.58 21.48 7.62
N THR A 228 -6.38 21.92 8.00
CA THR A 228 -5.15 21.14 7.91
C THR A 228 -4.31 21.37 9.14
N LYS A 229 -4.15 20.33 9.94
CA LYS A 229 -3.40 20.36 11.19
C LYS A 229 -2.18 19.47 11.09
N MET A 230 -1.03 20.01 11.45
CA MET A 230 0.21 19.25 11.59
C MET A 230 0.57 19.15 13.07
N THR A 231 0.70 17.94 13.58
CA THR A 231 1.01 17.67 14.99
C THR A 231 2.31 16.89 15.09
N VAL A 232 3.17 17.22 16.05
CA VAL A 232 4.32 16.39 16.41
C VAL A 232 3.81 15.33 17.39
N ILE A 233 3.83 14.07 16.96
CA ILE A 233 3.30 12.92 17.72
C ILE A 233 4.35 12.36 18.68
N ALA A 234 5.58 12.26 18.20
CA ALA A 234 6.75 11.84 18.94
C ALA A 234 7.95 12.69 18.53
N SER A 235 8.89 12.91 19.45
CA SER A 235 10.12 13.65 19.20
C SER A 235 11.23 13.06 20.04
N GLU A 236 12.36 12.82 19.40
CA GLU A 236 13.60 12.39 20.03
C GLU A 236 14.69 13.41 19.78
N GLU A 237 15.55 13.58 20.77
CA GLU A 237 16.64 14.54 20.74
C GLU A 237 17.96 13.86 21.07
N ILE A 238 18.93 13.96 20.15
CA ILE A 238 20.26 13.40 20.32
C ILE A 238 21.24 14.53 20.50
N ASN A 239 21.83 14.57 21.68
CA ASN A 239 22.99 15.41 21.93
C ASN A 239 24.16 14.77 21.20
N THR A 240 24.71 15.46 20.21
CA THR A 240 25.84 14.97 19.40
C THR A 240 27.15 14.91 20.20
N GLY A 241 27.14 15.39 21.45
CA GLY A 241 28.35 15.56 22.27
C GLY A 241 29.31 16.59 21.66
N SER A 242 30.33 16.99 22.42
CA SER A 242 31.49 17.70 21.86
C SER A 242 32.39 16.78 21.02
N GLU A 243 32.10 15.48 21.00
CA GLU A 243 32.70 14.55 20.04
C GLU A 243 32.17 14.91 18.65
N LYS A 244 32.89 15.82 17.98
CA LYS A 244 32.78 16.11 16.55
C LYS A 244 32.39 14.82 15.84
N LEU A 245 31.18 14.76 15.28
CA LEU A 245 30.70 13.62 14.50
C LEU A 245 31.86 13.19 13.57
N LYS A 246 32.52 12.09 13.92
CA LYS A 246 33.75 11.66 13.26
C LYS A 246 33.37 11.11 11.88
N SER A 247 33.29 12.00 10.91
CA SER A 247 33.69 11.66 9.53
C SER A 247 34.75 12.66 9.10
N ALA A 248 35.95 12.47 9.68
CA ALA A 248 37.15 13.18 9.27
C ALA A 248 37.52 12.77 7.85
N LEU A 249 37.13 13.58 6.87
CA LEU A 249 37.79 13.61 5.57
C LEU A 249 38.43 14.99 5.37
N PRO A 250 39.64 15.04 4.81
CA PRO A 250 40.46 16.23 4.75
C PRO A 250 39.79 17.35 3.94
N THR A 251 39.79 18.55 4.51
CA THR A 251 39.04 19.76 4.11
C THR A 251 39.50 20.44 2.82
N ASN A 252 40.34 19.82 1.98
CA ASN A 252 41.10 20.56 0.94
C ASN A 252 41.05 20.02 -0.48
N THR A 253 40.09 19.15 -0.83
CA THR A 253 39.85 18.79 -2.24
C THR A 253 38.47 19.30 -2.66
N THR A 254 38.38 19.88 -3.86
CA THR A 254 37.11 20.16 -4.53
C THR A 254 36.35 18.84 -4.66
N VAL A 255 35.52 18.53 -3.67
CA VAL A 255 34.77 17.28 -3.64
C VAL A 255 33.59 17.43 -4.59
N GLU A 256 33.54 16.53 -5.57
CA GLU A 256 32.42 16.39 -6.49
C GLU A 256 31.15 16.03 -5.69
N TYR A 257 30.05 16.78 -5.89
CA TYR A 257 28.79 16.62 -5.15
C TYR A 257 28.27 15.17 -5.17
N ASP A 258 28.45 14.46 -6.29
CA ASP A 258 28.04 13.07 -6.46
C ASP A 258 28.79 12.11 -5.52
N SER A 259 30.06 12.41 -5.23
CA SER A 259 30.85 11.64 -4.27
C SER A 259 30.30 11.79 -2.85
N ILE A 260 29.88 13.00 -2.45
CA ILE A 260 29.27 13.25 -1.14
C ILE A 260 27.94 12.51 -1.01
N ASN A 261 27.08 12.60 -2.02
CA ASN A 261 25.78 11.93 -2.02
C ASN A 261 25.93 10.40 -1.97
N LYS A 262 26.90 9.85 -2.72
CA LYS A 262 27.20 8.41 -2.69
C LYS A 262 27.69 7.96 -1.31
N GLN A 263 28.56 8.75 -0.66
CA GLN A 263 29.03 8.47 0.70
C GLN A 263 27.88 8.51 1.72
N LEU A 264 27.04 9.56 1.69
CA LEU A 264 25.88 9.66 2.57
C LEU A 264 24.92 8.49 2.37
N PHE A 265 24.66 8.10 1.13
CA PHE A 265 23.80 6.96 0.83
C PHE A 265 24.38 5.64 1.33
N GLN A 266 25.70 5.44 1.21
CA GLN A 266 26.38 4.28 1.77
C GLN A 266 26.26 4.24 3.30
N MET A 267 26.43 5.39 3.97
CA MET A 267 26.23 5.49 5.42
C MET A 267 24.79 5.18 5.83
N LEU A 268 23.79 5.68 5.10
CA LEU A 268 22.37 5.46 5.41
C LEU A 268 21.91 4.00 5.17
N ASN A 269 22.64 3.24 4.34
CA ASN A 269 22.35 1.83 4.10
C ASN A 269 23.02 0.90 5.11
N ASP A 270 24.15 1.32 5.67
CA ASP A 270 24.88 0.53 6.66
C ASP A 270 24.15 0.55 8.01
N ASP A 271 23.62 -0.61 8.40
CA ASP A 271 22.86 -0.78 9.64
C ASP A 271 23.68 -0.60 10.91
N SER A 272 25.02 -0.59 10.80
CA SER A 272 25.89 -0.28 11.94
C SER A 272 25.95 1.21 12.29
N ASN A 273 25.44 2.09 11.41
CA ASN A 273 25.39 3.52 11.68
C ASN A 273 24.28 3.88 12.67
N ALA A 274 24.36 5.08 13.25
CA ALA A 274 23.42 5.56 14.24
C ALA A 274 21.96 5.54 13.71
N GLN A 275 21.15 4.64 14.28
CA GLN A 275 19.72 4.54 14.05
C GLN A 275 18.97 4.89 15.33
N PHE A 276 17.77 5.45 15.16
CA PHE A 276 16.87 5.78 16.26
C PHE A 276 15.54 5.11 16.05
N ALA A 277 14.98 4.59 17.12
CA ALA A 277 13.60 4.17 17.19
C ALA A 277 12.74 5.38 17.55
N ILE A 278 11.73 5.70 16.73
CA ILE A 278 10.70 6.70 17.09
C ILE A 278 9.34 6.01 17.19
N SER A 279 8.73 6.08 18.37
CA SER A 279 7.51 5.34 18.66
C SER A 279 6.30 5.86 17.90
N THR A 280 5.49 4.94 17.37
CA THR A 280 4.21 5.26 16.72
C THR A 280 2.99 5.02 17.63
N GLU A 281 3.17 4.78 18.92
CA GLU A 281 2.07 4.37 19.83
C GLU A 281 0.88 5.34 19.78
N LYS A 282 1.18 6.64 19.78
CA LYS A 282 0.19 7.73 19.75
C LYS A 282 -0.35 8.06 18.37
N ALA A 283 0.24 7.51 17.31
CA ALA A 283 -0.14 7.84 15.94
C ALA A 283 -1.46 7.18 15.54
N VAL A 284 -2.19 7.83 14.64
CA VAL A 284 -3.31 7.21 13.93
C VAL A 284 -2.79 6.54 12.66
N PRO A 285 -3.33 5.39 12.22
CA PRO A 285 -2.93 4.83 10.93
C PRO A 285 -3.18 5.79 9.77
N ASP A 286 -2.33 5.71 8.74
CA ASP A 286 -2.51 6.43 7.49
C ASP A 286 -3.88 6.14 6.88
N TYR A 287 -4.55 7.18 6.41
CA TYR A 287 -5.88 7.07 5.84
C TYR A 287 -6.09 8.09 4.73
N ALA A 288 -6.70 7.67 3.62
CA ALA A 288 -6.92 8.50 2.44
C ALA A 288 -8.40 8.51 2.05
N GLY A 289 -9.25 9.06 2.93
CA GLY A 289 -10.67 9.24 2.69
C GLY A 289 -11.01 10.50 1.89
N ARG A 290 -12.32 10.79 1.80
CA ARG A 290 -12.83 12.00 1.13
C ARG A 290 -12.98 13.17 2.11
N LEU A 291 -13.38 12.88 3.35
CA LEU A 291 -13.55 13.88 4.38
C LEU A 291 -12.29 14.00 5.25
N LEU A 292 -11.60 12.89 5.51
CA LEU A 292 -10.37 12.83 6.30
C LEU A 292 -9.21 12.30 5.46
N LYS A 293 -8.04 12.91 5.59
CA LYS A 293 -6.77 12.34 5.14
C LYS A 293 -5.73 12.47 6.24
N ILE A 294 -5.01 11.39 6.51
CA ILE A 294 -3.98 11.29 7.54
C ILE A 294 -2.72 10.75 6.87
N SER A 295 -1.61 11.44 7.06
CA SER A 295 -0.31 11.05 6.52
C SER A 295 0.80 11.40 7.49
N HIS A 296 1.88 10.62 7.48
CA HIS A 296 3.00 10.79 8.39
C HIS A 296 4.28 11.19 7.68
N THR A 297 5.12 11.93 8.39
CA THR A 297 6.44 12.34 7.91
C THR A 297 7.41 12.38 9.07
N ILE A 298 8.57 11.75 8.90
CA ILE A 298 9.70 11.95 9.79
C ILE A 298 10.39 13.24 9.37
N LYS A 299 10.56 14.17 10.31
CA LYS A 299 11.39 15.35 10.12
C LYS A 299 12.65 15.22 10.96
N ILE A 300 13.80 15.20 10.31
CA ILE A 300 15.09 15.26 10.99
C ILE A 300 15.63 16.68 10.85
N THR A 301 16.05 17.27 11.96
CA THR A 301 16.61 18.63 12.02
C THR A 301 17.97 18.59 12.68
N VAL A 302 18.98 19.10 11.99
CA VAL A 302 20.33 19.26 12.54
C VAL A 302 20.44 20.66 13.13
N LYS A 303 20.57 20.75 14.46
CA LYS A 303 20.72 22.02 15.16
C LYS A 303 22.19 22.43 15.22
N THR A 304 22.42 23.71 14.97
CA THR A 304 23.70 24.37 15.21
C THR A 304 23.58 25.27 16.45
N PRO A 305 24.66 25.54 17.19
CA PRO A 305 24.61 26.39 18.38
C PRO A 305 24.36 27.88 18.06
N THR A 306 24.42 28.27 16.79
CA THR A 306 24.30 29.68 16.40
C THR A 306 22.86 30.04 16.09
N LYS A 307 22.39 31.21 16.58
CA LYS A 307 21.03 31.70 16.31
C LYS A 307 20.82 32.16 14.86
N TYR A 308 21.91 32.35 14.11
CA TYR A 308 21.90 32.97 12.78
C TYR A 308 22.01 31.97 11.63
N SER A 309 22.30 30.70 11.93
CA SER A 309 22.32 29.65 10.92
C SER A 309 20.94 29.02 10.78
N PRO A 310 20.50 28.73 9.54
CA PRO A 310 19.38 27.81 9.35
C PRO A 310 19.77 26.45 9.94
N ASN A 311 18.81 25.78 10.57
CA ASN A 311 18.99 24.40 11.02
C ASN A 311 18.59 23.48 9.86
N PRO A 312 19.54 22.80 9.19
CA PRO A 312 19.22 21.97 8.04
C PRO A 312 18.21 20.90 8.43
N SER A 313 17.25 20.64 7.55
CA SER A 313 16.24 19.62 7.80
C SER A 313 15.85 18.82 6.57
N ALA A 314 15.55 17.54 6.79
CA ALA A 314 14.99 16.65 5.78
C ALA A 314 13.65 16.09 6.26
N LYS A 315 12.79 15.81 5.28
CA LYS A 315 11.47 15.20 5.49
C LYS A 315 11.43 13.87 4.76
N ILE A 316 11.09 12.81 5.46
CA ILE A 316 11.00 11.45 4.93
C ILE A 316 9.55 10.99 5.08
N PRO A 317 8.82 10.75 3.98
CA PRO A 317 7.45 10.25 4.08
C PRO A 317 7.46 8.81 4.60
N CYS A 318 6.71 8.55 5.67
CA CYS A 318 6.53 7.22 6.24
C CYS A 318 5.04 6.89 6.27
N CYS A 319 4.72 5.61 6.45
CA CYS A 319 3.38 5.09 6.44
C CYS A 319 3.11 4.30 7.71
N ILE A 320 2.10 4.72 8.48
CA ILE A 320 1.71 3.99 9.68
C ILE A 320 0.52 3.10 9.32
N ILE A 321 0.66 1.79 9.52
CA ILE A 321 -0.38 0.82 9.15
C ILE A 321 -0.98 0.18 10.40
N THR A 322 -2.21 -0.33 10.29
CA THR A 322 -2.78 -1.14 11.38
C THR A 322 -2.21 -2.55 11.28
N THR A 323 -1.82 -3.14 12.41
CA THR A 323 -1.47 -4.56 12.50
C THR A 323 -2.70 -5.42 12.23
N GLY A 324 -2.93 -5.76 10.96
CA GLY A 324 -3.83 -6.86 10.61
C GLY A 324 -3.21 -8.20 11.01
N ALA A 325 -4.04 -9.24 11.16
CA ALA A 325 -3.51 -10.59 11.06
C ALA A 325 -2.93 -10.70 9.65
N VAL A 326 -1.59 -10.77 9.53
CA VAL A 326 -0.95 -11.07 8.25
C VAL A 326 -1.41 -12.46 7.89
N GLN A 327 -2.46 -12.58 7.08
CA GLN A 327 -2.68 -13.83 6.38
C GLN A 327 -1.50 -13.92 5.42
N PRO A 328 -0.63 -14.94 5.53
CA PRO A 328 0.39 -15.15 4.53
C PRO A 328 -0.35 -15.27 3.21
N ILE A 329 -0.22 -14.27 2.35
CA ILE A 329 -0.66 -14.40 0.98
C ILE A 329 0.24 -15.49 0.44
N GLN A 330 -0.26 -16.74 0.40
CA GLN A 330 0.38 -17.82 -0.31
C GLN A 330 0.27 -17.49 -1.79
N HIS A 331 1.09 -16.55 -2.24
CA HIS A 331 1.47 -16.54 -3.63
C HIS A 331 2.29 -17.82 -3.81
N ASN A 332 1.67 -18.84 -4.38
CA ASN A 332 2.37 -19.97 -4.98
C ASN A 332 3.16 -19.45 -6.19
N PHE A 333 4.20 -18.66 -5.95
CA PHE A 333 5.23 -18.41 -6.94
C PHE A 333 6.10 -19.65 -7.00
N LEU A 334 5.88 -20.49 -8.02
CA LEU A 334 6.89 -21.43 -8.50
C LEU A 334 8.06 -20.60 -9.03
N HIS A 335 9.03 -20.29 -8.18
CA HIS A 335 10.34 -19.85 -8.64
C HIS A 335 11.06 -21.07 -9.23
N SER A 336 11.01 -21.23 -10.55
CA SER A 336 11.96 -22.08 -11.25
C SER A 336 13.32 -21.36 -11.27
N SER A 337 14.27 -21.83 -10.46
CA SER A 337 15.66 -21.42 -10.63
C SER A 337 16.29 -22.29 -11.71
N TYR A 338 16.69 -21.66 -12.81
CA TYR A 338 17.55 -22.26 -13.82
C TYR A 338 19.00 -22.19 -13.34
N SER A 339 19.67 -23.33 -13.22
CA SER A 339 21.13 -23.39 -13.11
C SER A 339 21.66 -24.31 -14.19
N VAL A 340 22.56 -23.77 -15.02
CA VAL A 340 23.31 -24.55 -16.01
C VAL A 340 24.61 -24.98 -15.32
N ASP A 341 24.81 -26.28 -15.20
CA ASP A 341 26.09 -26.81 -14.73
C ASP A 341 27.17 -26.69 -15.82
N THR A 342 28.44 -26.80 -15.44
CA THR A 342 29.58 -26.69 -16.37
C THR A 342 29.65 -27.79 -17.42
N ASN A 343 28.73 -28.76 -17.38
CA ASN A 343 28.65 -29.87 -18.32
C ASN A 343 27.50 -29.72 -19.34
N GLY A 344 26.75 -28.60 -19.31
CA GLY A 344 25.70 -28.31 -20.28
C GLY A 344 24.43 -29.14 -20.08
N THR A 345 24.20 -29.68 -18.87
CA THR A 345 22.98 -30.41 -18.53
C THR A 345 21.98 -29.48 -17.85
N GLU A 346 20.86 -29.21 -18.52
CA GLU A 346 19.76 -28.44 -17.93
C GLU A 346 18.98 -29.31 -16.93
N SER A 347 18.84 -28.85 -15.70
CA SER A 347 17.96 -29.47 -14.71
C SER A 347 17.09 -28.42 -14.01
N ILE A 348 15.79 -28.69 -13.90
CA ILE A 348 14.83 -27.84 -13.20
C ILE A 348 14.68 -28.38 -11.79
N ASN A 349 15.23 -27.66 -10.80
CA ASN A 349 15.02 -27.97 -9.39
C ASN A 349 13.90 -27.09 -8.83
N ALA A 350 12.75 -27.68 -8.52
CA ALA A 350 11.69 -27.03 -7.76
C ALA A 350 11.98 -27.17 -6.26
N ALA A 351 12.44 -26.11 -5.61
CA ALA A 351 12.70 -26.09 -4.17
C ALA A 351 11.63 -25.26 -3.42
N LEU A 352 10.82 -25.93 -2.61
CA LEU A 352 9.87 -25.31 -1.69
C LEU A 352 10.61 -24.88 -0.41
N LYS A 353 10.99 -23.60 -0.29
CA LYS A 353 11.55 -23.03 0.94
C LYS A 353 10.43 -22.66 1.91
N ILE A 354 10.13 -23.54 2.87
CA ILE A 354 9.32 -23.20 4.04
C ILE A 354 10.27 -22.73 5.14
N LYS A 355 10.28 -21.42 5.42
CA LYS A 355 11.05 -20.85 6.53
C LYS A 355 10.21 -20.97 7.81
N ARG A 356 10.49 -21.96 8.66
CA ARG A 356 9.96 -22.01 10.03
C ARG A 356 10.78 -21.06 10.90
N HIS A 357 10.11 -20.14 11.59
CA HIS A 357 10.68 -19.41 12.71
C HIS A 357 10.57 -20.31 13.94
N ASP A 358 11.67 -20.96 14.32
CA ASP A 358 11.79 -21.57 15.64
C ASP A 358 12.41 -20.53 16.59
N THR A 359 11.67 -20.19 17.63
CA THR A 359 12.15 -19.49 18.81
C THR A 359 13.00 -20.47 19.63
N GLN A 360 14.29 -20.20 19.77
CA GLN A 360 15.10 -20.84 20.80
C GLN A 360 15.77 -19.82 21.71
N SER A 361 15.50 -20.02 22.99
CA SER A 361 16.12 -19.42 24.16
C SER A 361 17.58 -19.83 24.29
N SER A 362 18.40 -18.88 24.72
CA SER A 362 19.79 -19.03 25.13
C SER A 362 19.95 -19.99 26.32
N ASP A 363 20.90 -20.93 26.24
CA ASP A 363 21.87 -21.14 27.32
C ASP A 363 23.06 -22.03 26.91
N SER A 364 24.24 -21.55 27.31
CA SER A 364 25.52 -22.23 27.59
C SER A 364 26.41 -22.83 26.49
N SER A 365 27.69 -22.50 26.67
CA SER A 365 28.98 -22.98 26.17
C SER A 365 29.11 -24.46 25.81
N ASP A 366 29.76 -24.78 24.68
CA ASP A 366 31.18 -25.21 24.65
C ASP A 366 31.65 -25.53 23.21
N SER A 367 32.96 -25.45 23.03
CA SER A 367 33.70 -25.65 21.78
C SER A 367 33.78 -27.10 21.32
N SER A 368 33.57 -27.37 20.03
CA SER A 368 34.34 -28.36 19.25
C SER A 368 34.02 -28.31 17.76
N GLU A 369 35.06 -28.33 16.93
CA GLU A 369 35.01 -28.59 15.48
C GLU A 369 34.37 -29.94 15.17
N ALA A 370 33.47 -29.99 14.18
CA ALA A 370 33.15 -31.22 13.45
C ALA A 370 32.64 -30.93 12.02
N SER A 371 33.08 -31.81 11.13
CA SER A 371 32.92 -31.91 9.68
C SER A 371 31.52 -31.73 9.10
N MET A 372 31.45 -31.13 7.90
CA MET A 372 30.29 -31.19 7.00
C MET A 372 30.06 -32.63 6.50
N GLU A 373 29.01 -33.29 6.97
CA GLU A 373 28.37 -34.41 6.29
C GLU A 373 27.11 -33.94 5.56
N SER A 374 27.06 -34.22 4.26
CA SER A 374 25.91 -33.98 3.39
C SER A 374 24.79 -34.97 3.69
N LEU A 375 23.69 -34.51 4.29
CA LEU A 375 22.45 -35.28 4.45
C LEU A 375 21.69 -35.38 3.12
N LYS A 376 21.75 -36.56 2.49
CA LYS A 376 20.75 -37.01 1.49
C LYS A 376 19.50 -37.45 2.24
N PHE A 377 18.36 -36.83 1.96
CA PHE A 377 17.06 -37.32 2.41
C PHE A 377 16.50 -38.31 1.39
N GLU A 378 16.49 -39.60 1.74
CA GLU A 378 15.64 -40.61 1.12
C GLU A 378 14.25 -40.53 1.77
N TYR A 379 13.20 -40.41 0.95
CA TYR A 379 11.82 -40.45 1.43
C TYR A 379 11.45 -41.88 1.85
N ASP A 380 11.01 -42.05 3.09
CA ASP A 380 10.52 -43.31 3.63
C ASP A 380 9.16 -43.69 3.03
N VAL A 381 9.21 -44.55 2.01
CA VAL A 381 8.06 -45.18 1.34
C VAL A 381 7.18 -46.00 2.32
N GLN A 382 7.69 -46.42 3.49
CA GLN A 382 6.87 -47.11 4.49
C GLN A 382 5.92 -46.17 5.23
N GLY A 383 6.28 -44.89 5.42
CA GLY A 383 5.42 -43.90 6.05
C GLY A 383 4.13 -43.62 5.26
N LEU A 384 4.23 -43.57 3.93
CA LEU A 384 3.09 -43.35 3.03
C LEU A 384 2.18 -44.59 2.94
N LYS A 385 2.74 -45.81 3.01
CA LYS A 385 1.94 -47.04 3.10
C LYS A 385 1.10 -47.10 4.38
N LYS A 386 1.69 -46.76 5.54
CA LYS A 386 0.94 -46.69 6.80
C LYS A 386 -0.19 -45.67 6.77
N MET A 387 -0.01 -44.54 6.07
CA MET A 387 -1.04 -43.51 5.95
C MET A 387 -2.21 -43.96 5.07
N ARG A 388 -1.91 -44.67 3.96
CA ARG A 388 -2.92 -45.31 3.11
C ARG A 388 -3.73 -46.34 3.88
N ASP A 389 -3.06 -47.19 4.67
CA ASP A 389 -3.73 -48.25 5.43
C ASP A 389 -4.60 -47.68 6.56
N VAL A 390 -4.21 -46.55 7.16
CA VAL A 390 -5.06 -45.82 8.13
C VAL A 390 -6.31 -45.23 7.46
N ILE A 391 -6.20 -44.73 6.22
CA ILE A 391 -7.34 -44.19 5.47
C ILE A 391 -8.30 -45.31 5.05
N LEU A 392 -7.77 -46.46 4.62
CA LEU A 392 -8.57 -47.63 4.24
C LEU A 392 -9.18 -48.36 5.44
N SER A 393 -8.58 -48.28 6.62
CA SER A 393 -9.16 -48.86 7.86
C SER A 393 -10.28 -48.01 8.46
N LYS A 394 -10.41 -46.72 8.07
CA LYS A 394 -11.48 -45.84 8.55
C LYS A 394 -12.74 -45.84 7.69
N SER A 395 -12.70 -46.43 6.50
CA SER A 395 -13.86 -46.55 5.60
C SER A 395 -14.70 -47.81 5.81
N SER A 396 -14.37 -48.68 6.77
CA SER A 396 -15.03 -49.98 6.99
C SER A 396 -15.82 -50.11 8.30
N SER A 397 -16.17 -49.00 8.97
CA SER A 397 -17.00 -49.06 10.18
C SER A 397 -18.13 -48.02 10.21
N SER A 398 -19.21 -48.26 9.46
CA SER A 398 -20.54 -47.78 9.81
C SER A 398 -21.61 -48.65 9.15
N SER A 399 -22.29 -49.44 9.97
CA SER A 399 -23.43 -50.28 9.60
C SER A 399 -24.76 -49.52 9.73
N SER A 400 -25.72 -49.94 8.89
CA SER A 400 -27.18 -49.74 8.90
C SER A 400 -27.76 -48.41 8.39
N SER A 401 -28.19 -48.38 7.12
CA SER A 401 -29.60 -48.58 6.77
C SER A 401 -29.76 -48.72 5.25
N SER A 402 -30.81 -49.45 4.87
CA SER A 402 -31.11 -50.07 3.58
C SER A 402 -31.46 -49.10 2.45
N GLY A 403 -30.92 -49.35 1.25
CA GLY A 403 -31.39 -48.79 -0.02
C GLY A 403 -30.50 -49.27 -1.17
N SER A 404 -30.96 -50.28 -1.90
CA SER A 404 -30.23 -50.97 -2.97
C SER A 404 -30.21 -50.16 -4.28
N GLU A 405 -29.03 -49.87 -4.80
CA GLU A 405 -28.80 -49.64 -6.23
C GLU A 405 -27.56 -50.41 -6.67
N ILE A 406 -27.73 -51.21 -7.72
CA ILE A 406 -26.73 -52.10 -8.31
C ILE A 406 -25.83 -51.26 -9.21
N VAL A 407 -24.53 -51.19 -8.89
CA VAL A 407 -23.50 -50.71 -9.81
C VAL A 407 -22.54 -51.88 -10.08
N GLU A 408 -22.59 -52.39 -11.30
CA GLU A 408 -21.62 -53.31 -11.87
C GLU A 408 -20.24 -52.61 -11.91
N ILE A 409 -19.29 -53.13 -11.14
CA ILE A 409 -17.87 -52.81 -11.31
C ILE A 409 -17.29 -53.91 -12.19
N VAL A 410 -16.95 -53.55 -13.43
CA VAL A 410 -16.19 -54.41 -14.34
C VAL A 410 -14.72 -54.33 -13.90
N ASP A 411 -14.19 -55.45 -13.42
CA ASP A 411 -12.75 -55.66 -13.26
C ASP A 411 -12.10 -55.68 -14.66
N SER A 412 -11.19 -54.73 -14.91
CA SER A 412 -10.27 -54.78 -16.03
C SER A 412 -8.84 -54.76 -15.50
N ASP A 413 -8.40 -55.92 -15.02
CA ASP A 413 -6.99 -56.28 -14.86
C ASP A 413 -6.40 -56.51 -16.26
N ASP A 414 -5.99 -55.44 -16.95
CA ASP A 414 -4.98 -55.48 -18.03
C ASP A 414 -4.75 -54.05 -18.56
N VAL A 415 -3.97 -53.26 -17.83
CA VAL A 415 -3.28 -52.09 -18.41
C VAL A 415 -1.80 -52.24 -18.10
N SER A 416 -1.03 -52.58 -19.12
CA SER A 416 0.42 -52.71 -19.00
C SER A 416 1.02 -51.34 -18.65
N ILE A 417 1.98 -51.34 -17.73
CA ILE A 417 2.68 -50.13 -17.26
C ILE A 417 3.40 -49.42 -18.43
N ASP A 418 3.76 -50.15 -19.50
CA ASP A 418 4.45 -49.60 -20.66
C ASP A 418 3.56 -48.68 -21.52
N ASP A 419 2.26 -48.93 -21.62
CA ASP A 419 1.36 -48.07 -22.40
C ASP A 419 1.13 -46.70 -21.73
N THR A 420 1.24 -46.65 -20.40
CA THR A 420 1.10 -45.41 -19.62
C THR A 420 2.33 -44.51 -19.78
N VAL A 421 3.53 -45.10 -19.90
CA VAL A 421 4.78 -44.38 -20.11
C VAL A 421 4.85 -43.76 -21.52
N VAL A 422 4.35 -44.47 -22.54
CA VAL A 422 4.31 -43.95 -23.91
C VAL A 422 3.31 -42.78 -24.05
N VAL A 423 2.16 -42.85 -23.38
CA VAL A 423 1.18 -41.74 -23.35
C VAL A 423 1.74 -40.52 -22.60
N MET A 424 2.45 -40.72 -21.50
CA MET A 424 3.10 -39.61 -20.78
C MET A 424 4.24 -38.97 -21.59
N GLN A 425 5.09 -39.73 -22.27
CA GLN A 425 6.16 -39.17 -23.12
C GLN A 425 5.61 -38.41 -24.34
N LYS A 426 4.50 -38.88 -24.91
CA LYS A 426 3.83 -38.18 -26.03
C LYS A 426 3.17 -36.88 -25.59
N ASN A 427 2.64 -36.84 -24.36
CA ASN A 427 2.08 -35.63 -23.76
C ASN A 427 3.16 -34.63 -23.30
N VAL A 428 4.33 -35.08 -22.87
CA VAL A 428 5.48 -34.21 -22.54
C VAL A 428 6.05 -33.56 -23.81
N LYS A 429 6.22 -34.30 -24.90
CA LYS A 429 6.65 -33.72 -26.20
C LYS A 429 5.61 -32.78 -26.82
N ALA A 430 4.31 -33.02 -26.57
CA ALA A 430 3.26 -32.10 -26.96
C ALA A 430 3.22 -30.83 -26.09
N ALA A 431 3.62 -30.92 -24.81
CA ALA A 431 3.72 -29.77 -23.90
C ALA A 431 4.97 -28.91 -24.19
N GLU A 432 6.09 -29.51 -24.58
CA GLU A 432 7.30 -28.76 -25.01
C GLU A 432 7.09 -27.99 -26.31
N ALA A 433 6.20 -28.46 -27.19
CA ALA A 433 5.83 -27.76 -28.43
C ALA A 433 4.89 -26.55 -28.22
N ILE A 434 4.43 -26.30 -26.98
CA ILE A 434 3.57 -25.16 -26.59
C ILE A 434 4.26 -24.33 -25.49
N LEU A 435 5.58 -24.15 -25.59
CA LEU A 435 6.27 -23.08 -24.87
C LEU A 435 6.16 -21.79 -25.69
N ILE A 436 5.00 -21.13 -25.59
CA ILE A 436 4.89 -19.72 -25.98
C ILE A 436 5.81 -18.97 -25.01
N PRO A 437 6.85 -18.24 -25.48
CA PRO A 437 7.68 -17.45 -24.60
C PRO A 437 6.78 -16.50 -23.80
N LEU A 438 6.87 -16.55 -22.47
CA LEU A 438 6.15 -15.63 -21.60
C LEU A 438 6.42 -14.20 -22.08
N PRO A 439 5.39 -13.37 -22.26
CA PRO A 439 5.60 -12.01 -22.72
C PRO A 439 6.53 -11.28 -21.74
N PRO A 440 7.45 -10.45 -22.23
CA PRO A 440 8.40 -9.76 -21.38
C PRO A 440 7.66 -8.85 -20.39
N ILE A 441 8.03 -8.95 -19.11
CA ILE A 441 7.45 -8.13 -18.05
C ILE A 441 8.10 -6.75 -18.12
N VAL A 442 7.29 -5.70 -18.32
CA VAL A 442 7.71 -4.29 -18.46
C VAL A 442 8.73 -3.88 -17.39
N ASP A 443 8.47 -4.25 -16.14
CA ASP A 443 9.28 -3.88 -14.98
C ASP A 443 10.68 -4.52 -14.98
N HIS A 444 10.84 -5.68 -15.63
CA HIS A 444 12.10 -6.45 -15.61
C HIS A 444 13.00 -6.20 -16.81
N GLU A 445 12.45 -5.78 -17.96
CA GLU A 445 13.25 -5.59 -19.18
C GLU A 445 13.35 -4.14 -19.63
N LEU A 446 12.23 -3.43 -19.73
CA LEU A 446 12.20 -2.08 -20.31
C LEU A 446 12.66 -1.03 -19.30
N VAL A 447 12.14 -1.08 -18.08
CA VAL A 447 12.50 -0.12 -17.02
C VAL A 447 14.02 -0.08 -16.76
N PRO A 448 14.73 -1.23 -16.64
CA PRO A 448 16.19 -1.21 -16.47
C PRO A 448 16.95 -0.64 -17.68
N LYS A 449 16.42 -0.78 -18.91
CA LYS A 449 17.03 -0.19 -20.11
C LYS A 449 16.89 1.33 -20.11
N LEU A 450 15.72 1.86 -19.74
CA LEU A 450 15.49 3.30 -19.58
C LEU A 450 16.33 3.89 -18.44
N ASP A 451 16.46 3.19 -17.31
CA ASP A 451 17.27 3.67 -16.19
C ASP A 451 18.78 3.80 -16.54
N LYS A 452 19.29 2.88 -17.36
CA LYS A 452 20.71 2.83 -17.77
C LYS A 452 21.07 3.78 -18.92
N SER A 453 20.11 4.17 -19.75
CA SER A 453 20.37 5.07 -20.87
C SER A 453 20.65 6.49 -20.39
N SER A 454 21.66 7.15 -20.97
CA SER A 454 22.01 8.53 -20.64
C SER A 454 21.43 9.54 -21.61
N TYR A 455 21.11 9.16 -22.86
CA TYR A 455 20.68 10.08 -23.91
C TYR A 455 19.73 9.47 -24.97
N ASP A 456 19.34 8.20 -24.87
CA ASP A 456 18.62 7.51 -25.97
C ASP A 456 17.31 6.83 -25.52
N ASP A 457 16.65 7.42 -24.52
CA ASP A 457 15.45 6.85 -23.90
C ASP A 457 14.31 6.71 -24.92
N LEU A 458 14.15 7.68 -25.83
CA LEU A 458 13.13 7.64 -26.88
C LEU A 458 13.38 6.55 -27.92
N SER A 459 14.63 6.31 -28.34
CA SER A 459 14.91 5.24 -29.31
C SER A 459 14.71 3.86 -28.68
N ILE A 460 15.04 3.70 -27.40
CA ILE A 460 14.70 2.49 -26.64
C ILE A 460 13.18 2.29 -26.65
N LEU A 461 12.40 3.33 -26.33
CA LEU A 461 10.94 3.24 -26.28
C LEU A 461 10.32 2.92 -27.65
N ARG A 462 10.81 3.55 -28.73
CA ARG A 462 10.37 3.28 -30.11
C ARG A 462 10.71 1.86 -30.55
N THR A 463 11.94 1.42 -30.30
CA THR A 463 12.40 0.07 -30.63
C THR A 463 11.54 -0.96 -29.90
N TRP A 464 11.31 -0.75 -28.61
CA TRP A 464 10.50 -1.65 -27.80
C TRP A 464 9.03 -1.64 -28.21
N GLY A 465 8.48 -0.48 -28.60
CA GLY A 465 7.11 -0.40 -29.12
C GLY A 465 6.90 -1.15 -30.43
N ASN A 466 7.94 -1.24 -31.27
CA ASN A 466 7.92 -2.04 -32.49
C ASN A 466 8.11 -3.54 -32.21
N GLU A 467 9.01 -3.90 -31.28
CA GLU A 467 9.33 -5.29 -30.96
C GLU A 467 8.28 -5.97 -30.07
N HIS A 468 7.62 -5.21 -29.18
CA HIS A 468 6.72 -5.73 -28.15
C HIS A 468 5.37 -4.98 -28.05
N PRO A 469 4.65 -4.77 -29.17
CA PRO A 469 3.41 -3.98 -29.16
C PRO A 469 2.30 -4.56 -28.27
N HIS A 470 2.28 -5.89 -28.09
CA HIS A 470 1.30 -6.57 -27.24
C HIS A 470 1.49 -6.28 -25.75
N VAL A 471 2.71 -5.97 -25.31
CA VAL A 471 2.96 -5.63 -23.91
C VAL A 471 2.54 -4.18 -23.64
N LEU A 472 2.88 -3.25 -24.55
CA LEU A 472 2.48 -1.85 -24.40
C LEU A 472 0.96 -1.66 -24.39
N LYS A 473 0.23 -2.43 -25.22
CA LYS A 473 -1.24 -2.38 -25.27
C LYS A 473 -1.94 -2.65 -23.92
N ASN A 474 -1.28 -3.37 -23.01
CA ASN A 474 -1.85 -3.77 -21.73
C ASN A 474 -1.32 -2.97 -20.55
N LEU A 475 -0.60 -1.87 -20.81
CA LEU A 475 -0.15 -0.99 -19.74
C LEU A 475 -1.33 -0.39 -18.99
N THR A 476 -1.25 -0.39 -17.66
CA THR A 476 -2.17 0.37 -16.82
C THR A 476 -1.79 1.85 -16.80
N PRO A 477 -2.71 2.79 -16.45
CA PRO A 477 -2.39 4.21 -16.33
C PRO A 477 -1.17 4.51 -15.45
N LEU A 478 -1.02 3.78 -14.34
CA LEU A 478 0.11 3.95 -13.41
C LEU A 478 1.43 3.47 -14.01
N GLN A 479 1.43 2.37 -14.77
CA GLN A 479 2.63 1.88 -15.46
C GLN A 479 3.03 2.82 -16.60
N THR A 480 2.06 3.36 -17.35
CA THR A 480 2.31 4.37 -18.39
C THR A 480 3.00 5.62 -17.81
N ASP A 481 2.49 6.18 -16.70
CA ASP A 481 3.15 7.33 -16.04
C ASP A 481 4.54 6.95 -15.50
N SER A 482 4.67 5.79 -14.86
CA SER A 482 5.95 5.31 -14.33
C SER A 482 7.01 5.19 -15.43
N MET A 483 6.64 4.72 -16.63
CA MET A 483 7.54 4.63 -17.78
C MET A 483 7.95 6.01 -18.31
N VAL A 484 7.00 6.94 -18.46
CA VAL A 484 7.32 8.31 -18.89
C VAL A 484 8.19 9.04 -17.87
N LEU A 485 8.00 8.79 -16.58
CA LEU A 485 8.85 9.34 -15.51
C LEU A 485 10.30 8.84 -15.55
N LYS A 486 10.57 7.69 -16.17
CA LYS A 486 11.95 7.20 -16.35
C LYS A 486 12.74 7.98 -17.40
N ILE A 487 12.06 8.71 -18.29
CA ILE A 487 12.72 9.58 -19.27
C ILE A 487 13.39 10.75 -18.53
N LYS A 488 14.72 10.81 -18.62
CA LYS A 488 15.53 11.78 -17.85
C LYS A 488 15.31 13.21 -18.33
N ASN A 489 15.22 13.40 -19.65
CA ASN A 489 14.97 14.70 -20.24
C ASN A 489 13.48 15.04 -20.13
N THR A 490 13.14 16.05 -19.33
CA THR A 490 11.73 16.46 -19.12
C THR A 490 11.06 16.92 -20.41
N MET A 491 11.83 17.45 -21.38
CA MET A 491 11.32 17.89 -22.68
C MET A 491 10.94 16.74 -23.61
N GLU A 492 11.44 15.52 -23.35
CA GLU A 492 11.15 14.32 -24.14
C GLU A 492 9.96 13.52 -23.60
N ARG A 493 9.51 13.81 -22.38
CA ARG A 493 8.39 13.10 -21.74
C ARG A 493 7.08 13.19 -22.54
N PRO A 494 6.68 14.36 -23.09
CA PRO A 494 5.51 14.44 -23.96
C PRO A 494 5.61 13.53 -25.18
N GLU A 495 6.79 13.44 -25.79
CA GLU A 495 7.03 12.56 -26.94
C GLU A 495 7.02 11.07 -26.54
N ALA A 496 7.55 10.73 -25.37
CA ALA A 496 7.43 9.38 -24.81
C ALA A 496 5.97 8.99 -24.56
N GLY A 497 5.15 9.90 -24.03
CA GLY A 497 3.71 9.70 -23.89
C GLY A 497 3.01 9.45 -25.23
N GLU A 498 3.40 10.19 -26.27
CA GLU A 498 2.91 10.02 -27.64
C GLU A 498 3.27 8.64 -28.23
N ILE A 499 4.51 8.17 -28.02
CA ILE A 499 4.96 6.84 -28.47
C ILE A 499 4.12 5.74 -27.79
N LEU A 500 3.88 5.85 -26.47
CA LEU A 500 3.06 4.88 -25.74
C LEU A 500 1.60 4.92 -26.21
N ALA A 501 1.02 6.10 -26.39
CA ALA A 501 -0.34 6.25 -26.89
C ALA A 501 -0.52 5.60 -28.28
N LYS A 502 0.43 5.81 -29.21
CA LYS A 502 0.44 5.17 -30.53
C LYS A 502 0.54 3.64 -30.44
N ALA A 503 1.40 3.12 -29.57
CA ALA A 503 1.57 1.69 -29.40
C ALA A 503 0.34 1.01 -28.77
N MET A 504 -0.33 1.69 -27.84
CA MET A 504 -1.55 1.24 -27.19
C MET A 504 -2.77 1.31 -28.11
N GLY A 505 -2.82 2.29 -29.01
CA GLY A 505 -3.96 2.51 -29.89
C GLY A 505 -5.26 2.71 -29.09
N PRO A 506 -6.35 1.96 -29.37
CA PRO A 506 -7.65 2.17 -28.71
C PRO A 506 -7.64 1.84 -27.21
N TYR A 507 -6.61 1.16 -26.69
CA TYR A 507 -6.46 0.88 -25.26
C TYR A 507 -5.91 2.08 -24.46
N PHE A 508 -5.41 3.12 -25.15
CA PHE A 508 -5.00 4.36 -24.50
C PHE A 508 -6.24 5.20 -24.15
N THR A 509 -6.47 5.44 -22.86
CA THR A 509 -7.72 6.08 -22.37
C THR A 509 -7.46 7.42 -21.69
N CYS A 510 -8.52 8.20 -21.41
CA CYS A 510 -8.47 9.43 -20.65
C CYS A 510 -7.80 9.24 -19.29
N LYS A 511 -7.93 8.07 -18.66
CA LYS A 511 -7.22 7.74 -17.40
C LYS A 511 -5.71 7.69 -17.57
N HIS A 512 -5.22 7.23 -18.72
CA HIS A 512 -3.79 7.24 -19.03
C HIS A 512 -3.28 8.68 -19.18
N VAL A 513 -4.05 9.53 -19.87
CA VAL A 513 -3.74 10.97 -19.97
C VAL A 513 -3.70 11.60 -18.57
N MET A 514 -4.70 11.33 -17.73
CA MET A 514 -4.76 11.84 -16.36
C MET A 514 -3.55 11.42 -15.52
N ALA A 515 -3.08 10.18 -15.66
CA ALA A 515 -1.87 9.72 -15.00
C ALA A 515 -0.63 10.48 -15.49
N LEU A 516 -0.50 10.71 -16.81
CA LEU A 516 0.61 11.48 -17.40
C LEU A 516 0.63 12.96 -16.98
N LEU A 517 -0.52 13.54 -16.66
CA LEU A 517 -0.62 14.92 -16.16
C LEU A 517 -0.33 15.05 -14.66
N ALA A 518 -0.31 13.93 -13.93
CA ALA A 518 -0.05 13.94 -12.50
C ALA A 518 1.38 14.45 -12.24
N TYR A 519 1.50 15.46 -11.36
CA TYR A 519 2.79 15.98 -10.87
C TYR A 519 3.72 16.61 -11.93
N ARG A 520 3.18 17.11 -13.05
CA ARG A 520 3.96 17.83 -14.07
C ARG A 520 3.84 19.35 -13.98
N GLU A 521 4.85 20.04 -14.48
CA GLU A 521 4.84 21.50 -14.64
C GLU A 521 3.89 21.92 -15.79
N SER A 522 3.46 23.17 -15.80
CA SER A 522 2.38 23.63 -16.69
C SER A 522 2.73 23.46 -18.18
N TYR A 523 3.97 23.74 -18.60
CA TYR A 523 4.37 23.58 -20.01
C TYR A 523 4.37 22.11 -20.46
N GLU A 524 4.88 21.21 -19.61
CA GLU A 524 4.92 19.76 -19.89
C GLU A 524 3.50 19.20 -20.01
N LYS A 525 2.58 19.65 -19.14
CA LYS A 525 1.16 19.30 -19.26
C LYS A 525 0.57 19.71 -20.59
N THR A 526 0.79 20.95 -21.02
CA THR A 526 0.20 21.45 -22.26
C THR A 526 0.74 20.72 -23.50
N ASP A 527 2.04 20.45 -23.56
CA ASP A 527 2.63 19.69 -24.67
C ASP A 527 2.17 18.22 -24.66
N MET A 528 2.12 17.60 -23.46
CA MET A 528 1.57 16.25 -23.29
C MET A 528 0.14 16.15 -23.82
N VAL A 529 -0.77 17.02 -23.37
CA VAL A 529 -2.18 17.02 -23.83
C VAL A 529 -2.27 17.23 -25.34
N ASN A 530 -1.50 18.17 -25.88
CA ASN A 530 -1.52 18.46 -27.32
C ASN A 530 -1.12 17.26 -28.17
N ARG A 531 -0.23 16.40 -27.68
CA ARG A 531 0.23 15.21 -28.39
C ARG A 531 -0.70 14.02 -28.22
N VAL A 532 -1.24 13.78 -27.01
CA VAL A 532 -1.90 12.51 -26.70
C VAL A 532 -3.42 12.57 -26.61
N ALA A 533 -4.04 13.74 -26.40
CA ALA A 533 -5.49 13.83 -26.15
C ALA A 533 -6.35 13.45 -27.38
N GLY A 534 -5.80 13.57 -28.59
CA GLY A 534 -6.44 13.11 -29.82
C GLY A 534 -6.38 11.59 -30.02
N MET A 535 -5.59 10.87 -29.22
CA MET A 535 -5.34 9.43 -29.36
C MET A 535 -6.12 8.57 -28.35
N VAL A 536 -6.98 9.19 -27.53
CA VAL A 536 -7.77 8.45 -26.52
C VAL A 536 -8.87 7.62 -27.17
N GLY A 537 -8.99 6.36 -26.77
CA GLY A 537 -10.03 5.43 -27.22
C GLY A 537 -11.39 5.61 -26.54
N ASP A 538 -11.47 6.42 -25.47
CA ASP A 538 -12.70 6.76 -24.73
C ASP A 538 -12.95 8.29 -24.70
N PRO A 539 -13.14 8.93 -25.87
CA PRO A 539 -13.25 10.38 -25.98
C PRO A 539 -14.42 10.99 -25.19
N GLU A 540 -15.44 10.20 -24.84
CA GLU A 540 -16.56 10.61 -23.99
C GLU A 540 -16.13 11.00 -22.56
N ASN A 541 -14.98 10.49 -22.08
CA ASN A 541 -14.46 10.76 -20.74
C ASN A 541 -13.51 11.97 -20.67
N LYS A 542 -13.37 12.74 -21.76
CA LYS A 542 -12.50 13.93 -21.85
C LYS A 542 -12.78 15.00 -20.80
N GLY A 543 -13.99 15.01 -20.20
CA GLY A 543 -14.33 15.88 -19.08
C GLY A 543 -13.36 15.76 -17.90
N GLU A 544 -12.76 14.59 -17.68
CA GLU A 544 -11.74 14.38 -16.64
C GLU A 544 -10.45 15.16 -16.95
N ILE A 545 -9.98 15.11 -18.20
CA ILE A 545 -8.80 15.85 -18.67
C ILE A 545 -9.03 17.36 -18.53
N ILE A 546 -10.20 17.84 -18.97
CA ILE A 546 -10.58 19.26 -18.88
C ILE A 546 -10.58 19.74 -17.42
N ALA A 547 -11.09 18.92 -16.50
CA ALA A 547 -11.12 19.25 -15.07
C ALA A 547 -9.73 19.29 -14.41
N ALA A 548 -8.73 18.64 -15.01
CA ALA A 548 -7.35 18.60 -14.50
C ALA A 548 -6.50 19.81 -14.93
N LEU A 549 -6.95 20.55 -15.95
CA LEU A 549 -6.24 21.68 -16.53
C LEU A 549 -6.71 23.02 -15.94
N THR A 550 -5.76 23.93 -15.75
CA THR A 550 -6.04 25.32 -15.41
C THR A 550 -6.65 26.07 -16.59
N LYS A 551 -7.22 27.26 -16.35
CA LYS A 551 -7.78 28.10 -17.42
C LYS A 551 -6.76 28.44 -18.52
N TYR A 552 -5.50 28.68 -18.15
CA TYR A 552 -4.43 28.96 -19.10
C TYR A 552 -4.09 27.73 -19.94
N GLU A 553 -3.94 26.57 -19.30
CA GLU A 553 -3.63 25.31 -19.99
C GLU A 553 -4.76 24.91 -20.95
N LEU A 554 -6.03 25.12 -20.57
CA LEU A 554 -7.18 24.92 -21.44
C LEU A 554 -7.16 25.80 -22.69
N LEU A 555 -6.69 27.05 -22.56
CA LEU A 555 -6.55 27.97 -23.69
C LEU A 555 -5.50 27.45 -24.69
N VAL A 556 -4.38 26.93 -24.18
CA VAL A 556 -3.27 26.38 -24.99
C VAL A 556 -3.65 25.04 -25.63
N CYS A 557 -4.41 24.19 -24.93
CA CYS A 557 -4.77 22.84 -25.40
C CYS A 557 -6.07 22.80 -26.23
N GLY A 558 -6.66 23.96 -26.52
CA GLY A 558 -8.03 24.06 -27.02
C GLY A 558 -8.29 23.33 -28.34
N GLU A 559 -7.30 23.18 -29.22
CA GLU A 559 -7.45 22.45 -30.49
C GLU A 559 -7.37 20.93 -30.29
N ALA A 560 -6.36 20.44 -29.55
CA ALA A 560 -6.20 19.01 -29.29
C ALA A 560 -7.40 18.40 -28.56
N LEU A 561 -8.03 19.16 -27.66
CA LEU A 561 -9.24 18.72 -26.94
C LEU A 561 -10.48 18.65 -27.85
N LYS A 562 -10.53 19.44 -28.94
CA LYS A 562 -11.64 19.43 -29.93
C LYS A 562 -11.54 18.27 -30.93
N LEU A 563 -10.33 17.82 -31.25
CA LEU A 563 -10.05 16.92 -32.39
C LEU A 563 -10.52 15.46 -32.26
N GLY A 564 -11.23 15.06 -31.20
CA GLY A 564 -11.75 13.68 -31.08
C GLY A 564 -13.26 13.55 -31.21
N ILE A 565 -13.88 14.36 -32.07
CA ILE A 565 -15.30 14.20 -32.48
C ILE A 565 -15.39 13.75 -33.97
N TYR A 566 -14.29 13.70 -34.71
CA TYR A 566 -14.28 13.47 -36.17
C TYR A 566 -13.32 12.37 -36.65
N ALA A 567 -13.34 11.19 -36.05
CA ALA A 567 -12.56 10.05 -36.55
C ALA A 567 -13.43 8.78 -36.66
N GLU A 568 -14.50 8.88 -37.45
CA GLU A 568 -15.09 7.75 -38.17
C GLU A 568 -15.20 8.18 -39.65
N GLU A 569 -14.10 8.02 -40.40
CA GLU A 569 -14.10 7.81 -41.86
C GLU A 569 -13.07 6.74 -42.22
#